data_AF-A0A1Y1QI84-F1
#
_entry.id   AF-A0A1Y1QI84-F1
#
_cell.length_a   1.000
_cell.length_b   1.000
_cell.length_c   1.000
_cell.angle_alpha   90.00
_cell.angle_beta   90.00
_cell.angle_gamma   90.00
#
_symmetry.space_group_name_H-M   'P 1'
#
loop_
_entity.id
_entity.type
_entity.pdbx_description
1 polymer ?
#
loop_
_entity_poly.entity_id
_entity_poly.type
_entity_poly.pdbx_seq_one_letter_code
_entity_poly.pdbx_strand_id
1 'polypeptide(L)' 'METPTSQLWIHPEKRRYYRVWLSRDLLGMICLHCSWGGVDSARGGEKREVFSDWQTAREKLDMVAKRRQQHGYAIQ' A
#
# COMPACT_ATOMS: atom_id res chain seq x y z
N MET A 1 5.67 7.18 19.19
CA MET A 1 4.89 7.89 18.15
C MET A 1 4.79 6.97 16.95
N GLU A 2 3.59 6.65 16.50
CA GLU A 2 3.37 5.73 15.38
C GLU A 2 3.65 6.48 14.07
N THR A 3 4.65 6.00 13.32
CA THR A 3 5.17 6.71 12.16
C THR A 3 4.35 6.36 10.91
N PRO A 4 3.89 7.34 10.13
CA PRO A 4 3.29 7.05 8.83
C PRO A 4 4.27 6.25 7.98
N THR A 5 3.79 5.17 7.38
CA THR A 5 4.61 4.26 6.57
C THR A 5 4.16 4.34 5.12
N SER A 6 5.10 4.51 4.20
CA SER A 6 4.86 4.44 2.77
C SER A 6 5.69 3.32 2.16
N GLN A 7 5.10 2.56 1.23
CA GLN A 7 5.80 1.54 0.46
C GLN A 7 5.35 1.57 -0.99
N LEU A 8 6.30 1.44 -1.91
CA LEU A 8 6.07 1.31 -3.35
C LEU A 8 6.68 -0.01 -3.80
N TRP A 9 5.92 -0.76 -4.59
CA TRP A 9 6.45 -1.89 -5.32
C TRP A 9 6.19 -1.76 -6.81
N ILE A 10 7.15 -2.22 -7.61
CA ILE A 10 7.08 -2.24 -9.07
C ILE A 10 7.22 -3.69 -9.53
N HIS A 11 6.30 -4.13 -10.40
CA HIS A 11 6.47 -5.36 -11.15
C HIS A 11 7.29 -5.05 -12.41
N PRO A 12 8.53 -5.54 -12.53
CA PRO A 12 9.46 -5.10 -13.58
C PRO A 12 8.96 -5.49 -14.98
N GLU A 13 8.51 -6.74 -15.15
CA GLU A 13 8.05 -7.24 -16.46
C GLU A 13 6.71 -6.64 -16.90
N LYS A 14 5.71 -6.61 -16.01
CA LYS A 14 4.36 -6.14 -16.34
C LYS A 14 4.24 -4.61 -16.34
N ARG A 15 5.29 -3.90 -15.94
CA ARG A 15 5.30 -2.43 -15.81
C ARG A 15 4.11 -1.92 -15.01
N ARG A 16 3.85 -2.52 -13.83
CA ARG A 16 2.77 -2.13 -12.92
C ARG A 16 3.32 -1.68 -11.58
N TYR A 17 2.72 -0.65 -11.00
CA TYR A 17 3.01 -0.23 -9.63
C TYR A 17 1.91 -0.67 -8.67
N TYR A 18 2.31 -0.86 -7.42
CA TYR A 18 1.42 -0.93 -6.28
C TYR A 18 2.02 -0.09 -5.16
N ARG A 19 1.25 0.83 -4.59
CA ARG A 19 1.71 1.75 -3.55
C ARG A 19 0.76 1.72 -2.37
N VAL A 20 1.32 1.78 -1.18
CA VAL A 20 0.57 1.82 0.07
C VAL A 20 1.06 2.96 0.94
N TRP A 21 0.11 3.66 1.55
CA TRP A 21 0.32 4.63 2.62
C TRP A 21 -0.50 4.23 3.83
N LEU A 22 0.16 3.99 4.95
CA LEU A 22 -0.44 3.81 6.27
C LEU A 22 -0.23 5.09 7.08
N SER A 23 -1.30 5.79 7.41
CA SER A 23 -1.23 7.04 8.17
C SER A 23 -2.47 7.23 9.04
N ARG A 24 -2.40 8.18 9.98
CA ARG A 24 -3.57 8.70 10.67
C ARG A 24 -4.10 9.90 9.88
N ASP A 25 -5.41 9.95 9.65
CA ASP A 25 -6.07 11.06 8.97
C ASP A 25 -6.34 12.24 9.94
N LEU A 26 -6.94 13.31 9.43
CA LEU A 26 -7.26 14.52 10.20
C LEU A 26 -8.29 14.28 11.32
N LEU A 27 -9.08 13.21 11.23
CA LEU A 27 -10.09 12.84 12.23
C LEU A 27 -9.53 11.84 13.26
N GLY A 28 -8.25 11.50 13.17
CA GLY A 28 -7.60 10.55 14.07
C GLY A 28 -7.76 9.09 13.66
N MET A 29 -8.39 8.80 12.52
CA MET A 29 -8.61 7.43 12.04
C MET A 29 -7.36 6.89 11.36
N ILE A 30 -7.09 5.61 11.57
CA ILE A 30 -5.93 4.94 10.95
C ILE A 30 -6.37 4.42 9.59
N CYS A 31 -5.70 4.89 8.54
CA CYS A 31 -6.06 4.63 7.17
C CYS A 31 -4.92 3.92 6.43
N LEU A 32 -5.25 2.83 5.75
CA LEU A 32 -4.41 2.22 4.74
C LEU A 32 -4.94 2.61 3.36
N HIS A 33 -4.23 3.47 2.65
CA HIS A 33 -4.52 3.84 1.27
C HIS A 33 -3.64 3.03 0.34
N CYS A 34 -4.27 2.28 -0.57
CA CYS A 34 -3.64 1.48 -1.59
C CYS A 34 -3.94 2.08 -2.97
N SER A 35 -2.93 2.24 -3.82
CA SER A 35 -3.11 2.62 -5.22
C SER A 35 -2.31 1.68 -6.13
N TRP A 36 -2.82 1.43 -7.33
CA TRP A 36 -2.16 0.57 -8.32
C TRP A 36 -2.44 1.07 -9.74
N GLY A 37 -1.57 0.71 -10.67
CA GLY A 37 -1.74 1.09 -12.07
C GLY A 37 -0.59 0.64 -12.95
N GLY A 38 -0.66 1.02 -14.23
CA GLY A 38 0.48 0.92 -15.13
C GLY A 38 1.52 2.00 -14.81
N VAL A 39 2.80 1.68 -14.93
CA VAL A 39 3.88 2.68 -14.83
C VAL A 39 3.84 3.62 -16.04
N ASP A 40 3.48 3.08 -17.21
CA ASP A 40 3.45 3.80 -18.48
C ASP A 40 2.01 4.18 -18.90
N SER A 41 1.07 4.20 -17.96
CA SER A 41 -0.35 4.45 -18.25
C SER A 41 -1.04 5.20 -17.13
N ALA A 42 -1.99 6.06 -17.50
CA ALA A 42 -2.90 6.71 -16.56
C ALA A 42 -3.96 5.75 -15.96
N ARG A 43 -4.03 4.50 -16.42
CA ARG A 43 -5.00 3.52 -15.90
C ARG A 43 -4.54 2.98 -14.56
N GLY A 44 -5.41 3.09 -13.57
CA GLY A 44 -5.17 2.61 -12.22
C GLY A 44 -6.45 2.53 -11.40
N GLY A 45 -6.26 2.20 -10.12
CA GLY A 45 -7.32 2.18 -9.14
C GLY A 45 -6.75 2.43 -7.76
N GLU A 46 -7.65 2.72 -6.83
CA GLU A 46 -7.32 2.90 -5.43
C GLU A 46 -8.31 2.18 -4.52
N LYS A 47 -7.88 1.94 -3.29
CA LYS A 47 -8.69 1.39 -2.21
C LYS A 47 -8.25 2.03 -0.90
N ARG A 48 -9.21 2.38 -0.04
CA ARG A 48 -8.96 2.79 1.34
C ARG A 48 -9.57 1.79 2.31
N GLU A 49 -8.83 1.41 3.34
CA GLU A 49 -9.29 0.64 4.47
C GLU A 49 -9.04 1.44 5.76
N VAL A 50 -9.99 1.40 6.68
CA VAL A 50 -9.92 2.12 7.96
C VAL A 50 -9.81 1.11 9.09
N PHE A 51 -8.98 1.41 10.08
CA PHE A 51 -8.66 0.53 11.20
C PHE A 51 -8.87 1.24 12.54
N SER A 52 -9.23 0.46 13.55
CA SER A 52 -9.37 0.89 14.95
C SER A 52 -8.03 1.11 15.64
N ASP A 53 -7.00 0.39 15.22
CA ASP A 53 -5.69 0.34 15.86
C ASP A 53 -4.57 0.10 14.84
N TRP A 54 -3.34 0.48 15.22
CA TRP A 54 -2.19 0.44 14.31
C TRP A 54 -1.63 -0.96 14.14
N GLN A 55 -1.81 -1.84 15.13
CA GLN A 55 -1.36 -3.23 15.07
C GLN A 55 -2.04 -3.94 13.89
N THR A 56 -3.37 -3.90 13.83
CA THR A 56 -4.17 -4.52 12.77
C THR A 56 -3.85 -3.89 11.40
N ALA A 57 -3.68 -2.57 11.37
CA ALA A 57 -3.31 -1.87 10.13
C ALA A 57 -1.91 -2.27 9.63
N ARG A 58 -0.96 -2.52 10.54
CA ARG A 58 0.39 -2.98 10.23
C ARG A 58 0.41 -4.43 9.75
N GLU A 59 -0.33 -5.32 10.41
CA GLU A 59 -0.49 -6.70 9.97
C GLU A 59 -1.07 -6.75 8.55
N LYS A 60 -2.03 -5.87 8.24
CA LYS A 60 -2.57 -5.74 6.88
C LYS A 60 -1.50 -5.29 5.88
N LEU A 61 -0.67 -4.30 6.23
CA LEU A 61 0.44 -3.85 5.39
C LEU A 61 1.42 -5.00 5.11
N ASP A 62 1.78 -5.78 6.13
CA ASP A 62 2.70 -6.91 6.00
C ASP A 62 2.11 -8.02 5.12
N MET A 63 0.81 -8.31 5.25
CA MET A 63 0.09 -9.21 4.34
C MET A 63 0.12 -8.72 2.89
N VAL A 64 -0.07 -7.42 2.67
CA VAL A 64 0.02 -6.81 1.33
C VAL A 64 1.44 -6.96 0.78
N ALA A 65 2.46 -6.61 1.57
CA ALA A 65 3.86 -6.71 1.18
C ALA A 65 4.24 -8.14 0.77
N LYS A 66 3.91 -9.13 1.60
CA LYS A 66 4.13 -10.56 1.31
C LYS A 66 3.43 -10.98 0.02
N ARG A 67 2.18 -10.57 -0.17
CA ARG A 67 1.43 -10.88 -1.39
C ARG A 67 2.04 -10.21 -2.63
N ARG A 68 2.53 -8.97 -2.54
CA ARG A 68 3.20 -8.28 -3.65
C ARG A 68 4.49 -9.00 -4.05
N GLN A 69 5.31 -9.38 -3.07
CA GLN A 69 6.52 -10.17 -3.30
C GLN A 69 6.21 -11.50 -4.02
N GLN A 70 5.21 -12.25 -3.55
CA GLN A 70 4.78 -13.51 -4.18
C GLN A 70 4.32 -13.35 -5.64
N HIS A 71 3.83 -12.17 -6.01
CA HIS A 71 3.40 -11.87 -7.38
C HIS A 71 4.49 -11.17 -8.23
N GLY A 72 5.75 -11.21 -7.80
CA GLY A 72 6.89 -10.70 -8.57
C GLY A 72 7.05 -9.18 -8.52
N TYR A 73 6.42 -8.49 -7.57
CA TYR A 73 6.69 -7.08 -7.33
C TYR A 73 7.94 -6.92 -6.46
N ALA A 74 8.83 -6.01 -6.85
CA ALA A 74 10.02 -5.63 -6.09
C ALA A 74 9.77 -4.31 -5.34
N ILE A 75 10.25 -4.22 -4.10
CA ILE A 75 10.20 -2.96 -3.34
C ILE A 75 11.11 -1.91 -4.00
N GLN A 76 10.73 -0.64 -3.94
CA GLN A 76 11.52 0.50 -4.42
C GLN A 76 11.91 1.42 -3.27
#